data_AF-A0A941QZX0-F1
#
_entry.id   AF-A0A941QZX0-F1
#
_cell.length_a   1.000
_cell.length_b   1.000
_cell.length_c   1.000
_cell.angle_alpha   90.00
_cell.angle_beta   90.00
_cell.angle_gamma   90.00
#
_symmetry.space_group_name_H-M   'P 1'
#
loop_
_entity.id
_entity.type
_entity.pdbx_description
1 polymer ?
#
loop_
_entity_poly.entity_id
_entity_poly.type
_entity_poly.pdbx_seq_one_letter_code
_entity_poly.pdbx_strand_id
1 'polypeptide(L)'
;MKKLIPETIENKIPSNKFAYYFCWLLVGFNLFRSLEHIFAEDGGAESIAGIPLSSYSPEAANNIVSIFAQWGFSQLVLACIL
;
A
#
# COMPACT_ATOMS: atom_id res chain seq x y z
N MET A 1 -15.05 -19.45 -20.96
CA MET A 1 -14.64 -18.82 -19.68
C MET A 1 -13.86 -17.55 -20.00
N LYS A 2 -14.14 -16.41 -19.36
CA LYS A 2 -13.28 -15.22 -19.52
C LYS A 2 -11.93 -15.53 -18.87
N LYS A 3 -10.84 -15.41 -19.62
CA LYS A 3 -9.49 -15.67 -19.10
C LYS A 3 -9.12 -14.58 -18.08
N LEU A 4 -8.62 -14.99 -16.92
CA LEU A 4 -8.06 -14.11 -15.90
C LEU A 4 -6.65 -13.63 -16.31
N ILE A 5 -5.86 -14.53 -16.90
CA ILE A 5 -4.54 -14.25 -17.43
C ILE A 5 -4.68 -14.06 -18.95
N PRO A 6 -4.26 -12.91 -19.51
CA PRO A 6 -4.32 -12.68 -20.95
C PRO A 6 -3.26 -13.53 -21.68
N GLU A 7 -3.53 -13.89 -22.93
CA GLU A 7 -2.55 -14.61 -23.78
C GLU A 7 -1.44 -13.68 -24.28
N THR A 8 -1.74 -12.39 -24.43
CA THR A 8 -0.82 -11.34 -24.83
C THR A 8 -0.90 -10.18 -23.83
N ILE A 9 0.26 -9.65 -23.43
CA ILE A 9 0.33 -8.45 -22.60
C ILE A 9 0.44 -7.26 -23.55
N GLU A 10 -0.56 -6.37 -23.52
CA GLU A 10 -0.62 -5.17 -24.35
C GLU A 10 -0.87 -3.94 -23.48
N ASN A 11 -0.43 -2.77 -23.93
CA ASN A 11 -0.72 -1.49 -23.25
C ASN A 11 -2.14 -1.00 -23.57
N LYS A 12 -3.15 -1.79 -23.22
CA LYS A 12 -4.58 -1.52 -23.42
C LYS A 12 -5.35 -1.81 -22.14
N ILE A 13 -6.43 -1.07 -21.91
CA ILE A 13 -7.32 -1.32 -20.78
C ILE A 13 -7.89 -2.76 -20.91
N PRO A 14 -7.87 -3.57 -19.83
CA PRO A 14 -8.40 -4.91 -19.85
C PRO A 14 -9.88 -4.94 -20.25
N SER A 15 -10.23 -5.75 -21.25
CA SER A 15 -11.65 -5.98 -21.63
C SER A 15 -12.42 -6.79 -20.58
N ASN A 16 -11.70 -7.49 -19.70
CA ASN A 16 -12.27 -8.20 -18.57
C ASN A 16 -12.65 -7.22 -17.45
N LYS A 17 -13.96 -6.95 -17.31
CA LYS A 17 -14.52 -6.08 -16.26
C LYS A 17 -14.08 -6.45 -14.84
N PHE A 18 -13.91 -7.75 -14.54
CA PHE A 18 -13.45 -8.17 -13.21
C PHE A 18 -12.03 -7.67 -12.95
N ALA A 19 -11.11 -7.88 -13.88
CA ALA A 19 -9.73 -7.40 -13.77
C ALA A 19 -9.69 -5.87 -13.66
N TYR A 20 -10.50 -5.17 -14.45
CA TYR A 20 -10.60 -3.71 -14.39
C TYR A 20 -11.02 -3.20 -12.99
N TYR A 21 -12.13 -3.71 -12.44
CA TYR A 21 -12.59 -3.27 -11.12
C TYR A 21 -11.67 -3.71 -9.99
N PHE A 22 -11.09 -4.90 -10.10
CA PHE A 22 -10.13 -5.39 -9.11
C PHE A 22 -8.87 -4.53 -9.07
N CYS A 23 -8.34 -4.09 -10.22
CA CYS A 23 -7.22 -3.15 -10.25
C CYS A 23 -7.56 -1.83 -9.53
N TRP A 24 -8.73 -1.24 -9.82
CA TRP A 24 -9.16 -0.01 -9.14
C TRP A 24 -9.34 -0.19 -7.63
N LEU A 25 -9.88 -1.33 -7.19
CA LEU A 25 -9.99 -1.66 -5.78
C LEU A 25 -8.60 -1.80 -5.14
N LEU A 26 -7.65 -2.43 -5.83
CA LEU A 26 -6.28 -2.58 -5.35
C LEU A 26 -5.57 -1.22 -5.24
N VAL A 27 -5.73 -0.33 -6.23
CA VAL A 27 -5.20 1.04 -6.19
C VAL A 27 -5.79 1.81 -5.01
N GLY A 28 -7.12 1.79 -4.84
CA GLY A 28 -7.78 2.47 -3.73
C GLY A 28 -7.36 1.94 -2.35
N PHE A 29 -7.20 0.62 -2.21
CA PHE A 29 -6.73 0.00 -0.97
C PHE A 29 -5.27 0.39 -0.65
N ASN A 30 -4.38 0.39 -1.65
CA ASN A 30 -3.00 0.81 -1.46
C ASN A 30 -2.89 2.30 -1.14
N LEU A 31 -3.73 3.14 -1.76
CA LEU A 31 -3.82 4.55 -1.41
C LEU A 31 -4.25 4.73 0.04
N PHE A 32 -5.31 4.07 0.50
CA PHE A 32 -5.74 4.14 1.89
C PHE A 32 -4.63 3.72 2.87
N ARG A 33 -4.00 2.57 2.63
CA ARG A 33 -2.89 2.05 3.44
C ARG A 33 -1.68 2.98 3.47
N SER A 34 -1.39 3.62 2.34
CA SER A 34 -0.33 4.62 2.24
C SER A 34 -0.56 5.80 3.16
N LEU A 35 -1.80 6.31 3.21
CA LEU A 35 -2.16 7.43 4.08
C LEU A 35 -2.06 7.04 5.57
N GLU A 36 -2.47 5.83 5.94
CA GLU A 36 -2.28 5.30 7.30
C GLU A 36 -0.81 5.33 7.70
N HIS A 37 0.09 4.83 6.85
CA HIS A 37 1.53 4.84 7.11
C HIS A 37 2.14 6.24 7.27
N ILE A 38 1.56 7.26 6.64
CA ILE A 38 2.06 8.65 6.67
C ILE A 38 1.46 9.44 7.83
N PHE A 39 0.19 9.22 8.16
CA PHE A 39 -0.56 10.09 9.06
C PHE A 39 -0.91 9.47 10.42
N ALA A 40 -0.87 8.14 10.58
CA ALA A 40 -1.03 7.52 11.89
C ALA A 40 0.19 7.82 12.77
N GLU A 41 -0.02 8.02 14.08
CA GLU A 41 1.05 8.39 15.03
C GLU A 41 2.17 7.35 15.10
N ASP A 42 1.83 6.07 14.96
CA ASP A 42 2.77 4.94 14.92
C ASP A 42 3.08 4.47 13.49
N GLY A 43 2.57 5.16 12.47
CA GLY A 43 2.62 4.74 11.07
C GLY A 43 2.02 3.35 10.81
N GLY A 44 1.20 2.81 11.72
CA GLY A 44 0.70 1.43 11.68
C GLY A 44 1.70 0.36 12.14
N ALA A 45 2.85 0.73 12.69
CA ALA A 45 3.85 -0.23 13.16
C ALA A 45 3.39 -0.99 14.41
N GLU A 46 2.75 -0.34 15.38
CA GLU A 46 2.27 -1.00 16.60
C GLU A 46 0.82 -1.46 16.47
N SER A 47 -0.06 -0.55 16.06
CA SER A 47 -1.51 -0.73 15.93
C SER A 47 -1.93 -1.76 14.87
N ILE A 48 -1.10 -1.98 13.83
CA ILE A 48 -1.41 -2.92 12.74
C ILE A 48 -0.39 -4.05 12.68
N ALA A 49 0.90 -3.74 12.66
CA ALA A 49 1.96 -4.74 12.53
C ALA A 49 2.38 -5.38 13.86
N GLY A 50 1.90 -4.86 15.00
CA GLY A 50 2.18 -5.44 16.33
C GLY A 50 3.62 -5.28 16.79
N ILE A 51 4.38 -4.32 16.23
CA ILE A 51 5.73 -3.99 16.68
C ILE A 51 5.60 -3.23 18.00
N PRO A 52 6.21 -3.70 19.12
CA PRO A 52 6.02 -3.09 20.43
C PRO A 52 6.90 -1.84 20.59
N LEU A 53 6.55 -0.74 19.93
CA LEU A 53 7.36 0.49 19.92
C LEU A 53 7.58 1.03 21.33
N SER A 54 6.58 0.91 22.19
CA SER A 54 6.64 1.26 23.61
C SER A 54 7.72 0.54 24.42
N SER A 55 8.23 -0.60 23.94
CA SER A 55 9.32 -1.36 24.57
C SER A 55 10.72 -0.92 24.12
N TYR A 56 10.81 -0.04 23.14
CA TYR A 56 12.07 0.42 22.55
C TYR A 56 12.46 1.82 23.07
N SER A 57 13.71 2.22 22.80
CA SER A 57 14.09 3.62 23.02
C SER A 57 13.30 4.53 22.07
N PRO A 58 13.04 5.79 22.46
CA PRO A 58 12.34 6.73 21.60
C PRO A 58 12.97 6.89 20.21
N GLU A 59 14.30 6.87 20.13
CA GLU A 59 15.03 6.97 18.87
C GLU A 59 14.77 5.77 17.95
N ALA A 60 14.76 4.56 18.51
CA ALA A 60 14.49 3.34 17.77
C ALA A 60 13.04 3.28 17.29
N ALA A 61 12.08 3.64 18.16
CA ALA A 61 10.68 3.75 17.80
C ALA A 61 10.46 4.76 16.65
N ASN A 62 11.01 5.96 16.77
CA ASN A 62 10.91 7.00 15.73
C ASN A 62 11.53 6.58 14.40
N ASN A 63 12.64 5.85 14.42
CA ASN A 63 13.25 5.31 13.20
C ASN A 63 12.33 4.28 12.52
N ILE A 64 11.68 3.40 13.28
CA ILE A 64 10.72 2.43 12.73
C ILE A 64 9.54 3.16 12.11
N VAL A 65 8.94 4.14 12.81
CA VAL A 65 7.83 4.95 12.28
C VAL A 65 8.26 5.66 10.99
N SER A 66 9.47 6.22 10.95
CA SER A 66 10.02 6.87 9.75
C SER A 66 10.14 5.92 8.55
N ILE A 67 10.55 4.66 8.78
CA ILE A 67 10.62 3.63 7.73
C ILE A 67 9.21 3.28 7.23
N PHE A 68 8.22 3.18 8.13
CA PHE A 68 6.83 2.94 7.74
C PHE A 68 6.28 4.12 6.93
N ALA A 69 6.60 5.36 7.30
CA ALA A 69 6.23 6.54 6.50
C ALA A 69 6.87 6.53 5.11
N GLN A 70 8.14 6.12 4.98
CA GLN A 70 8.79 5.94 3.67
C GLN A 70 8.11 4.86 2.83
N TRP A 71 7.70 3.76 3.46
CA TRP A 71 6.92 2.72 2.78
C TRP A 71 5.58 3.28 2.30
N GLY A 72 4.84 3.97 3.17
CA GLY A 72 3.60 4.66 2.81
C GLY A 72 3.79 5.61 1.64
N PHE A 73 4.84 6.42 1.63
CA PHE A 73 5.14 7.32 0.54
C PHE A 73 5.40 6.59 -0.80
N SER A 74 6.13 5.46 -0.78
CA SER A 74 6.34 4.66 -1.98
C SER A 74 5.02 4.12 -2.57
N GLN A 75 4.08 3.71 -1.71
CA GLN A 75 2.75 3.27 -2.11
C GLN A 75 1.91 4.42 -2.69
N LEU A 76 2.03 5.63 -2.13
CA LEU A 76 1.36 6.82 -2.65
C LEU A 76 1.81 7.11 -4.09
N VAL A 77 3.13 7.14 -4.30
CA VAL A 77 3.72 7.39 -5.62
C VAL A 77 3.22 6.35 -6.62
N LEU A 78 3.23 5.07 -6.25
CA LEU A 78 2.70 4.00 -7.10
C LEU A 78 1.22 4.18 -7.41
N ALA A 79 0.39 4.51 -6.42
CA ALA A 79 -1.04 4.74 -6.62
C ALA A 79 -1.35 5.94 -7.55
N CYS A 80 -0.46 6.92 -7.63
CA CYS A 80 -0.63 8.10 -8.51
C CYS A 80 -0.23 7.85 -9.97
N ILE A 81 0.57 6.81 -10.26
CA ILE A 81 1.11 6.55 -11.62
C ILE A 81 0.56 5.28 -12.26
N LEU A 82 -0.21 4.47 -11.52
CA LEU A 82 -0.89 3.26 -11.98
C LEU A 82 -2.33 3.56 -12.42
#